data_AF-A0A954GK18-F1
#
_entry.id   AF-A0A954GK18-F1
#
_cell.length_a   1.000
_cell.length_b   1.000
_cell.length_c   1.000
_cell.angle_alpha   90.00
_cell.angle_beta   90.00
_cell.angle_gamma   90.00
#
_symmetry.space_group_name_H-M   'P 1'
#
loop_
_entity.id
_entity.type
_entity.pdbx_description
1 polymer ?
#
loop_
_entity_poly.entity_id
_entity_poly.type
_entity_poly.pdbx_seq_one_letter_code
_entity_poly.pdbx_strand_id
1 'polypeptide(L)'
;MEKIDQTFLWKLLDASVWHVIGLLVALVVLVGLIIRVRTLFREDEDSTADDHRLLTQITDLHREGDLTEEEYRSIKGRLVQKLDEQLKNNE
;
A
#
# COMPACT_ATOMS: atom_id res chain seq x y z
N MET A 1 0.95 -56.68 -18.92
CA MET A 1 0.64 -55.24 -18.96
C MET A 1 -0.52 -55.01 -18.01
N GLU A 2 -0.21 -54.63 -16.77
CA GLU A 2 -1.16 -54.43 -15.68
C GLU A 2 -1.89 -53.11 -15.91
N LYS A 3 -3.21 -53.16 -16.10
CA LYS A 3 -4.03 -51.96 -16.27
C LYS A 3 -4.14 -51.29 -14.91
N ILE A 4 -3.34 -50.27 -14.69
CA ILE A 4 -3.43 -49.43 -13.49
C ILE A 4 -4.85 -48.88 -13.42
N ASP A 5 -5.55 -49.25 -12.35
CA ASP A 5 -6.95 -48.89 -12.13
C ASP A 5 -7.06 -47.37 -11.97
N GLN A 6 -7.55 -46.72 -13.03
CA GLN A 6 -7.70 -45.27 -13.13
C GLN A 6 -8.51 -44.69 -11.96
N THR A 7 -9.45 -45.45 -11.41
CA THR A 7 -10.36 -45.05 -10.33
C THR A 7 -9.68 -44.83 -8.98
N PHE A 8 -8.52 -45.46 -8.74
CA PHE A 8 -7.76 -45.33 -7.50
C PHE A 8 -7.01 -43.98 -7.45
N LEU A 9 -6.48 -43.54 -8.59
CA LEU A 9 -5.76 -42.28 -8.72
C LEU A 9 -6.68 -41.07 -8.45
N TRP A 10 -7.92 -41.11 -8.94
CA TRP A 10 -8.90 -40.04 -8.69
C TRP A 10 -9.30 -39.95 -7.21
N LYS A 11 -9.41 -41.08 -6.49
CA LYS A 11 -9.72 -41.09 -5.05
C LYS A 11 -8.61 -40.53 -4.17
N LEU A 12 -7.35 -40.80 -4.51
CA LEU A 12 -6.21 -40.22 -3.80
C LEU A 12 -6.07 -38.71 -4.07
N LEU A 13 -6.40 -38.28 -5.29
CA LEU A 13 -6.42 -36.87 -5.64
C LEU A 13 -7.51 -36.11 -4.87
N ASP A 14 -8.73 -36.63 -4.81
CA ASP A 14 -9.89 -35.92 -4.25
C ASP A 14 -9.71 -35.58 -2.75
N ALA A 15 -9.13 -36.51 -1.98
CA ALA A 15 -8.82 -36.30 -0.56
C ALA A 15 -7.70 -35.27 -0.33
N SER A 16 -6.78 -35.12 -1.29
CA SER A 16 -5.67 -34.16 -1.24
C SER A 16 -6.09 -32.78 -1.75
N VAL A 17 -6.94 -32.72 -2.77
CA VAL A 17 -7.40 -31.49 -3.42
C VAL A 17 -8.09 -30.57 -2.42
N TRP A 18 -8.90 -31.10 -1.48
CA TRP A 18 -9.56 -30.27 -0.48
C TRP A 18 -8.57 -29.57 0.47
N HIS A 19 -7.46 -30.23 0.82
CA HIS A 19 -6.39 -29.64 1.63
C HIS A 19 -5.61 -28.59 0.86
N VAL A 20 -5.32 -28.84 -0.42
CA VAL A 20 -4.63 -27.86 -1.29
C VAL A 20 -5.49 -26.63 -1.51
N ILE A 21 -6.79 -26.79 -1.77
CA ILE A 21 -7.74 -25.69 -1.92
C ILE A 21 -7.85 -24.90 -0.60
N GLY A 22 -8.00 -25.58 0.53
CA GLY A 22 -8.04 -24.94 1.85
C GLY A 22 -6.78 -24.13 2.14
N LEU A 23 -5.61 -24.67 1.80
CA LEU A 23 -4.33 -23.99 1.96
C LEU A 23 -4.21 -22.77 1.03
N LEU A 24 -4.65 -22.88 -0.22
CA LEU A 24 -4.68 -21.76 -1.18
C LEU A 24 -5.61 -20.64 -0.69
N VAL A 25 -6.82 -20.99 -0.24
CA VAL A 25 -7.78 -20.02 0.29
C VAL A 25 -7.22 -19.34 1.53
N ALA A 26 -6.64 -20.11 2.47
CA ALA A 26 -6.01 -19.56 3.67
C ALA A 26 -4.87 -18.59 3.32
N LEU A 27 -4.05 -18.93 2.32
CA LEU A 27 -2.97 -18.06 1.84
C LEU A 27 -3.50 -16.74 1.27
N VAL A 28 -4.53 -16.81 0.42
CA VAL A 28 -5.16 -15.61 -0.17
C VAL A 28 -5.78 -14.73 0.92
N VAL A 29 -6.46 -15.32 1.89
CA VAL A 29 -7.04 -14.59 3.03
C VAL A 29 -5.93 -13.92 3.85
N LEU A 30 -4.82 -14.62 4.13
CA LEU A 30 -3.70 -14.06 4.88
C LEU A 30 -3.07 -12.86 4.15
N VAL A 31 -2.80 -12.99 2.85
CA VAL A 31 -2.25 -11.90 2.03
C VAL A 31 -3.24 -10.74 1.96
N GLY A 32 -4.52 -11.02 1.74
CA GLY A 32 -5.57 -10.00 1.74
C GLY A 32 -5.69 -9.26 3.07
N LEU A 33 -5.54 -9.96 4.20
CA LEU A 33 -5.56 -9.37 5.53
C LEU A 33 -4.35 -8.46 5.76
N ILE A 34 -3.15 -8.89 5.36
CA ILE A 34 -1.94 -8.07 5.45
C ILE A 34 -2.09 -6.80 4.63
N ILE A 35 -2.58 -6.92 3.39
CA ILE A 35 -2.81 -5.74 2.53
C ILE A 35 -3.86 -4.84 3.16
N ARG A 36 -4.99 -5.38 3.64
CA ARG A 36 -6.09 -4.60 4.21
C ARG A 36 -5.70 -3.88 5.51
N VAL A 37 -4.93 -4.54 6.37
CA VAL A 37 -4.36 -3.90 7.57
C VAL A 37 -3.36 -2.83 7.14
N ARG A 38 -2.49 -3.12 6.18
CA ARG A 38 -1.50 -2.16 5.72
C ARG A 38 -2.14 -0.95 5.03
N THR A 39 -3.21 -1.10 4.26
CA THR A 39 -3.93 0.04 3.69
C THR A 39 -4.67 0.84 4.75
N LEU A 40 -5.32 0.18 5.71
CA LEU A 40 -6.00 0.86 6.81
C LEU A 40 -5.02 1.69 7.67
N PHE A 41 -3.81 1.18 7.91
CA PHE A 41 -2.76 1.93 8.63
C PHE A 41 -2.05 2.98 7.76
N ARG A 42 -1.97 2.76 6.44
CA ARG A 42 -1.32 3.68 5.51
C ARG A 42 -2.18 4.90 5.20
N GLU A 43 -3.51 4.81 5.27
CA GLU A 43 -4.39 5.97 5.13
C GLU A 43 -4.16 7.03 6.22
N ASP A 44 -3.72 6.65 7.42
CA ASP A 44 -3.42 7.61 8.51
C ASP A 44 -2.00 8.21 8.43
N GLU A 45 -1.02 7.49 7.87
CA GLU A 45 0.39 7.95 7.82
C GLU A 45 0.80 8.62 6.49
N ASP A 46 0.25 8.23 5.32
CA ASP A 46 0.76 8.72 4.02
C ASP A 46 0.40 10.20 3.76
N SER A 47 -0.75 10.71 4.22
CA SER A 47 -1.15 12.10 3.93
C SER A 47 -0.20 13.11 4.59
N THR A 48 0.26 12.81 5.81
CA THR A 48 1.12 13.72 6.58
C THR A 48 2.60 13.52 6.24
N ALA A 49 3.01 12.27 5.97
CA ALA A 49 4.40 11.93 5.65
C ALA A 49 4.82 12.42 4.25
N ASP A 50 3.93 12.38 3.25
CA ASP A 50 4.22 12.91 1.92
C ASP A 50 4.29 14.44 1.90
N ASP A 51 3.42 15.14 2.63
CA ASP A 51 3.46 16.60 2.73
C ASP A 51 4.73 17.11 3.42
N HIS A 52 5.20 16.40 4.46
CA HIS A 52 6.48 16.70 5.10
C HIS A 52 7.68 16.43 4.18
N ARG A 53 7.65 15.34 3.40
CA ARG A 53 8.69 15.06 2.40
C ARG A 53 8.73 16.11 1.29
N LEU A 54 7.58 16.58 0.82
CA LEU A 54 7.49 17.66 -0.17
C LEU A 54 8.06 18.97 0.37
N LEU A 55 7.77 19.33 1.62
CA LEU A 55 8.34 20.51 2.27
C LEU A 55 9.88 20.44 2.39
N THR A 56 10.42 19.27 2.74
CA THR A 56 11.88 19.06 2.78
C THR A 56 12.51 19.22 1.41
N GLN A 57 11.90 18.64 0.37
CA GLN A 57 12.43 18.69 -0.99
C GLN A 57 12.43 20.13 -1.56
N ILE A 58 11.39 20.92 -1.30
CA ILE A 58 11.33 22.34 -1.69
C ILE A 58 12.38 23.19 -0.96
N THR A 59 12.64 22.86 0.32
CA THR A 59 13.67 23.55 1.12
C THR A 59 15.07 23.27 0.56
N ASP A 60 15.32 22.03 0.14
CA ASP A 60 16.59 21.65 -0.47
C ASP A 60 16.80 22.32 -1.84
N LEU A 61 15.77 22.37 -2.69
CA LEU A 61 15.78 23.08 -3.98
C LEU A 61 16.07 24.59 -3.83
N HIS A 62 15.51 25.23 -2.80
CA HIS A 62 15.79 26.64 -2.49
C HIS A 62 17.25 26.84 -2.03
N ARG A 63 17.78 25.90 -1.24
CA ARG A 63 19.16 25.95 -0.73
C ARG A 63 20.20 25.75 -1.83
N GLU A 64 19.86 24.98 -2.87
CA GLU A 64 20.70 24.77 -4.06
C GLU A 64 20.67 25.95 -5.05
N GLY A 65 19.83 26.96 -4.79
CA GLY A 65 19.75 28.19 -5.59
C GLY A 65 18.92 28.06 -6.86
N ASP A 66 18.21 26.93 -7.03
CA ASP A 66 17.39 26.62 -8.21
C ASP A 66 15.99 27.26 -8.13
N LEU A 67 15.65 27.84 -6.97
CA LEU A 67 14.41 28.60 -6.74
C LEU A 67 14.71 30.01 -6.25
N THR A 68 14.09 30.99 -6.90
CA THR A 68 14.10 32.37 -6.41
C THR A 68 13.26 32.49 -5.12
N GLU A 69 13.57 33.47 -4.28
CA GLU A 69 12.86 33.71 -3.01
C GLU A 69 11.34 33.88 -3.19
N GLU A 70 10.94 34.50 -4.32
CA GLU A 70 9.53 34.72 -4.67
C GLU A 70 8.81 33.41 -5.00
N GLU A 71 9.48 32.51 -5.72
CA GLU A 71 8.95 31.19 -6.08
C GLU A 71 8.86 30.29 -4.84
N TYR A 72 9.87 30.31 -3.97
CA TYR A 72 9.84 29.60 -2.70
C TYR A 72 8.68 30.08 -1.81
N ARG A 73 8.47 31.40 -1.69
CA ARG A 73 7.38 31.96 -0.89
C ARG A 73 6.00 31.59 -1.45
N SER A 74 5.84 31.59 -2.76
CA SER A 74 4.60 31.20 -3.45
C SER A 74 4.24 29.73 -3.22
N ILE A 75 5.21 28.83 -3.39
CA ILE A 75 5.01 27.38 -3.24
C ILE A 75 4.75 27.03 -1.77
N LYS A 76 5.53 27.60 -0.84
CA LYS A 76 5.36 27.39 0.59
C LYS A 76 3.98 27.84 1.08
N GLY A 77 3.50 29.00 0.62
CA GLY A 77 2.17 29.52 0.99
C GLY A 77 1.04 28.58 0.57
N ARG A 78 1.10 28.05 -0.65
CA ARG A 78 0.09 27.10 -1.16
C ARG A 78 0.12 25.77 -0.42
N LEU A 79 1.31 25.29 -0.04
CA LEU A 79 1.46 24.01 0.64
C LEU A 79 0.99 24.08 2.10
N VAL A 80 1.28 25.19 2.79
CA VAL A 80 0.75 25.46 4.14
C VAL A 80 -0.77 25.57 4.13
N GLN A 81 -1.36 26.23 3.11
CA GLN A 81 -2.81 26.32 2.99
C GLN A 81 -3.46 24.95 2.77
N LYS A 82 -2.87 24.09 1.94
CA LYS A 82 -3.36 22.72 1.76
C LYS A 82 -3.29 21.88 3.04
N LEU A 83 -2.24 22.07 3.85
CA LEU A 83 -2.09 21.36 5.12
C LEU A 83 -3.15 21.82 6.14
N ASP A 84 -3.43 23.13 6.21
CA ASP A 84 -4.46 23.70 7.08
C ASP A 84 -5.88 23.21 6.70
N GLU A 85 -6.17 23.13 5.40
CA GLU A 85 -7.42 22.57 4.88
C GLU A 85 -7.57 21.07 5.19
N GLN A 86 -6.48 20.29 5.11
CA GLN A 86 -6.49 18.87 5.46
C GLN A 86 -6.69 18.64 6.97
N LEU A 87 -6.03 19.43 7.83
CA LEU A 87 -6.20 19.35 9.28
C LEU A 87 -7.64 19.68 9.69
N LYS A 88 -8.23 20.70 9.08
CA LYS A 88 -9.62 21.10 9.35
C LYS A 88 -10.67 20.09 8.85
N ASN A 89 -10.37 19.31 7.81
CA ASN A 89 -11.29 18.29 7.28
C ASN A 89 -11.23 16.96 8.03
N ASN A 90 -10.25 16.77 8.92
CA ASN A 90 -10.06 15.58 9.75
C ASN A 90 -10.53 15.77 11.21
N GLU A 91 -11.13 16.92 11.55
CA GLU A 91 -11.91 17.18 12.79
C GLU A 91 -13.43 16.99 12.54
#